data_AF-A0A7S0IQT3-F1
#
_entry.id   AF-A0A7S0IQT3-F1
#
_cell.length_a   1.000
_cell.length_b   1.000
_cell.length_c   1.000
_cell.angle_alpha   90.00
_cell.angle_beta   90.00
_cell.angle_gamma   90.00
#
_symmetry.space_group_name_H-M   'P 1'
#
loop_
_entity.id
_entity.type
_entity.pdbx_description
1 polymer ?
#
loop_
_entity_poly.entity_id
_entity_poly.type
_entity_poly.pdbx_seq_one_letter_code
_entity_poly.pdbx_strand_id
1 'polypeptide(L)'
;AAGVAILAGDSRTAATLHLFCLWPGDENVTSSVDRAVSRLLDRTDIAAQCCASNQPAVRDGCRRRAKASGDPSTSNDDCIAGVDDGASTGTFVAMTYGQTVAKCASMGLVLCGQS
;
A
#
# COMPACT_ATOMS: atom_id res chain seq x y z
N ALA A 1 7.72 -19.82 -0.32
CA ALA A 1 7.04 -18.64 0.22
C ALA A 1 6.75 -17.69 -0.93
N ALA A 2 5.57 -17.07 -0.98
CA ALA A 2 5.27 -16.03 -1.96
C ALA A 2 5.71 -14.67 -1.41
N GLY A 3 6.36 -13.86 -2.25
CA GLY A 3 6.76 -12.48 -1.90
C GLY A 3 5.66 -11.48 -2.24
N VAL A 4 5.79 -10.25 -1.73
CA VAL A 4 4.83 -9.17 -1.99
C VAL A 4 5.45 -8.09 -2.84
N ALA A 5 4.82 -7.76 -3.97
CA ALA A 5 5.29 -6.71 -4.86
C ALA A 5 5.00 -5.31 -4.28
N ILE A 6 6.03 -4.46 -4.25
CA ILE A 6 5.94 -3.03 -3.98
C ILE A 6 5.90 -2.29 -5.31
N LEU A 7 4.94 -1.37 -5.44
CA LEU A 7 4.58 -0.69 -6.66
C LEU A 7 4.69 0.83 -6.51
N ALA A 8 5.09 1.54 -7.57
CA ALA A 8 5.08 3.00 -7.57
C ALA A 8 3.64 3.56 -7.54
N GLY A 9 3.32 4.36 -6.53
CA GLY A 9 1.96 4.85 -6.25
C GLY A 9 1.37 5.79 -7.32
N ASP A 10 2.15 6.76 -7.82
CA ASP A 10 1.73 7.74 -8.86
C ASP A 10 2.16 7.33 -10.28
N SER A 11 2.19 6.03 -10.57
CA SER A 11 2.41 5.58 -11.95
C SER A 11 1.20 5.94 -12.82
N ARG A 12 1.23 7.11 -13.46
CA ARG A 12 0.22 7.59 -14.43
C ARG A 12 0.24 6.82 -15.74
N THR A 13 1.30 6.06 -16.00
CA THR A 13 1.39 5.10 -17.09
C THR A 13 0.71 3.79 -16.70
N ALA A 14 -0.01 3.17 -17.64
CA ALA A 14 -0.73 1.91 -17.46
C ALA A 14 0.16 0.75 -16.96
N ALA A 15 1.48 0.85 -17.12
CA ALA A 15 2.46 0.02 -16.45
C ALA A 15 2.75 0.60 -15.06
N THR A 16 2.07 0.09 -14.03
CA THR A 16 2.49 0.33 -12.65
C THR A 16 3.93 -0.16 -12.49
N LEU A 17 4.86 0.75 -12.20
CA LEU A 17 6.27 0.39 -12.03
C LEU A 17 6.42 -0.51 -10.82
N HIS A 18 6.73 -1.78 -11.05
CA HIS A 18 7.21 -2.69 -10.01
C HIS A 18 8.55 -2.18 -9.50
N LEU A 19 8.66 -1.95 -8.20
CA LEU A 19 9.90 -1.51 -7.56
C LEU A 19 10.70 -2.73 -7.11
N PHE A 20 10.15 -3.53 -6.19
CA PHE A 20 10.80 -4.72 -5.63
C PHE A 20 9.79 -5.63 -4.93
N CYS A 21 10.23 -6.82 -4.51
CA CYS A 21 9.44 -7.72 -3.67
C CYS A 21 9.94 -7.72 -2.21
N LEU A 22 9.00 -7.79 -1.26
CA LEU A 22 9.27 -8.18 0.13
C LEU A 22 9.26 -9.71 0.25
N TRP A 23 10.25 -10.26 0.96
CA TRP A 23 10.42 -11.68 1.23
C TRP A 23 10.32 -11.98 2.74
N PRO A 24 10.17 -13.25 3.16
CA PRO A 24 10.35 -13.61 4.56
C PRO A 24 11.72 -13.11 5.07
N GLY A 25 11.73 -12.41 6.20
CA GLY A 25 12.90 -11.68 6.73
C GLY A 25 12.84 -10.15 6.53
N ASP A 26 11.89 -9.66 5.75
CA ASP A 26 11.71 -8.23 5.43
C ASP A 26 10.58 -7.55 6.21
N GLU A 27 10.19 -8.12 7.36
CA GLU A 27 8.99 -7.72 8.10
C GLU A 27 9.03 -6.29 8.66
N ASN A 28 10.22 -5.68 8.69
CA ASN A 28 10.45 -4.33 9.24
C ASN A 28 10.67 -3.26 8.16
N VAL A 29 10.59 -3.59 6.87
CA VAL A 29 10.81 -2.61 5.80
C VAL A 29 9.60 -1.68 5.67
N THR A 30 9.85 -0.38 5.75
CA THR A 30 8.83 0.67 5.62
C THR A 30 9.12 1.64 4.47
N SER A 31 10.30 1.59 3.85
CA SER A 31 10.68 2.45 2.73
C SER A 31 11.40 1.69 1.61
N SER A 32 11.26 2.18 0.38
CA SER A 32 12.01 1.73 -0.79
C SER A 32 13.50 2.09 -0.76
N VAL A 33 13.89 3.08 0.06
CA VAL A 33 15.31 3.45 0.25
C VAL A 33 16.07 2.36 1.00
N ASP A 34 15.43 1.66 1.94
CA ASP A 34 16.02 0.56 2.71
C ASP A 34 16.49 -0.59 1.81
N ARG A 35 15.98 -0.65 0.57
CA ARG A 35 16.33 -1.64 -0.45
C ARG A 35 17.12 -1.07 -1.63
N ALA A 36 17.58 0.18 -1.54
CA ALA A 36 18.39 0.86 -2.55
C ALA A 36 17.74 0.97 -3.95
N VAL A 37 16.40 0.91 -4.05
CA VAL A 37 15.71 0.75 -5.34
C VAL A 37 15.40 2.08 -6.03
N SER A 38 15.22 3.20 -5.31
CA SER A 38 15.23 4.52 -5.96
C SER A 38 15.32 5.69 -4.98
N ARG A 39 16.37 6.50 -5.09
CA ARG A 39 16.45 7.85 -4.48
C ARG A 39 15.81 8.94 -5.36
N LEU A 40 15.18 8.55 -6.48
CA LEU A 40 14.61 9.46 -7.48
C LEU A 40 13.08 9.60 -7.37
N LEU A 41 12.43 8.90 -6.43
CA LEU A 41 11.01 9.08 -6.14
C LEU A 41 10.85 10.21 -5.12
N ASP A 42 9.90 11.11 -5.38
CA ASP A 42 9.54 12.18 -4.44
C ASP A 42 9.05 11.63 -3.10
N ARG A 43 8.54 10.40 -3.10
CA ARG A 43 8.06 9.67 -1.92
C ARG A 43 8.53 8.23 -1.96
N THR A 44 9.20 7.82 -0.89
CA THR A 44 9.85 6.51 -0.83
C THR A 44 9.22 5.57 0.20
N ASP A 45 8.39 6.11 1.09
CA ASP A 45 7.69 5.35 2.12
C ASP A 45 6.61 4.44 1.53
N ILE A 46 6.44 3.27 2.15
CA ILE A 46 5.48 2.25 1.73
C ILE A 46 4.12 2.54 2.36
N ALA A 47 3.14 2.77 1.49
CA ALA A 47 1.74 2.93 1.85
C ALA A 47 0.98 1.60 1.73
N ALA A 48 0.08 1.34 2.67
CA ALA A 48 -0.84 0.20 2.61
C ALA A 48 -1.83 0.31 1.43
N GLN A 49 -2.03 -0.81 0.73
CA GLN A 49 -3.11 -1.01 -0.24
C GLN A 49 -3.82 -2.32 0.08
N CYS A 50 -5.13 -2.26 0.27
CA CYS A 50 -5.97 -3.42 0.60
C CYS A 50 -6.92 -3.72 -0.55
N CYS A 51 -7.37 -4.95 -0.71
CA CYS A 51 -8.33 -5.32 -1.75
C CYS A 51 -9.53 -6.05 -1.15
N ALA A 52 -10.66 -5.97 -1.86
CA ALA A 52 -11.86 -6.70 -1.50
C ALA A 52 -11.58 -8.21 -1.56
N SER A 53 -12.00 -8.92 -0.52
CA SER A 53 -11.73 -10.36 -0.34
C SER A 53 -12.28 -11.23 -1.48
N ASN A 54 -13.34 -10.76 -2.15
CA ASN A 54 -13.94 -11.42 -3.31
C ASN A 54 -13.27 -11.07 -4.65
N GLN A 55 -12.38 -10.07 -4.69
CA GLN A 55 -11.68 -9.60 -5.89
C GLN A 55 -10.23 -9.14 -5.60
N PRO A 56 -9.40 -9.96 -4.94
CA PRO A 56 -8.07 -9.54 -4.47
C PRO A 56 -7.04 -9.31 -5.59
N ALA A 57 -7.28 -9.86 -6.78
CA ALA A 57 -6.39 -9.77 -7.95
C ALA A 57 -6.91 -8.84 -9.06
N VAL A 58 -8.02 -8.14 -8.82
CA VAL A 58 -8.59 -7.18 -9.77
C VAL A 58 -8.21 -5.78 -9.31
N ARG A 59 -7.61 -4.98 -10.21
CA ARG A 59 -7.21 -3.59 -9.92
C ARG A 59 -8.33 -2.78 -9.27
N ASP A 60 -9.55 -2.92 -9.76
CA ASP A 60 -10.74 -2.22 -9.23
C ASP A 60 -11.26 -2.81 -7.92
N GLY A 61 -10.86 -4.04 -7.59
CA GLY A 61 -11.07 -4.65 -6.27
C GLY A 61 -10.14 -4.07 -5.21
N CYS A 62 -9.05 -3.41 -5.61
CA CYS A 62 -8.06 -2.82 -4.73
C CYS A 62 -8.35 -1.36 -4.39
N ARG A 63 -8.16 -1.04 -3.11
CA ARG A 63 -8.61 0.16 -2.43
C ARG A 63 -7.41 0.80 -1.76
N ARG A 64 -7.18 2.08 -2.08
CA ARG A 64 -6.33 2.98 -1.28
C ARG A 64 -7.14 3.77 -0.26
N ARG A 65 -8.44 3.90 -0.52
CA ARG A 65 -9.44 4.53 0.34
C ARG A 65 -10.55 3.53 0.66
N ALA A 66 -10.82 3.34 1.93
CA ALA A 66 -11.87 2.45 2.39
C ALA A 66 -12.40 2.93 3.74
N LYS A 67 -13.72 2.84 3.94
CA LYS A 67 -14.34 3.09 5.24
C LYS A 67 -13.85 2.05 6.25
N ALA A 68 -14.08 2.30 7.54
CA ALA A 68 -13.76 1.33 8.59
C ALA A 68 -14.42 -0.06 8.38
N SER A 69 -15.57 -0.11 7.70
CA SER A 69 -16.26 -1.35 7.28
C SER A 69 -15.57 -2.10 6.13
N GLY A 70 -14.52 -1.52 5.55
CA GLY A 70 -13.87 -1.99 4.34
C GLY A 70 -14.51 -1.43 3.06
N ASP A 71 -15.71 -0.87 3.11
CA ASP A 71 -16.43 -0.40 1.92
C ASP A 71 -15.67 0.67 1.12
N PRO A 72 -15.87 0.75 -0.22
CA PRO A 72 -15.24 1.77 -1.04
C PRO A 72 -15.50 3.19 -0.52
N SER A 73 -14.49 4.03 -0.59
CA SER A 73 -14.63 5.46 -0.31
C SER A 73 -13.93 6.33 -1.35
N THR A 74 -14.48 7.53 -1.54
CA THR A 74 -13.89 8.61 -2.34
C THR A 74 -13.28 9.71 -1.47
N SER A 75 -13.48 9.69 -0.14
CA SER A 75 -12.92 10.69 0.77
C SER A 75 -11.45 10.42 1.06
N ASN A 76 -10.64 11.49 1.08
CA ASN A 76 -9.24 11.39 1.49
C ASN A 76 -9.10 11.06 2.99
N ASP A 77 -10.12 11.33 3.81
CA ASP A 77 -10.14 10.94 5.22
C ASP A 77 -10.12 9.42 5.42
N ASP A 78 -10.57 8.67 4.41
CA ASP A 78 -10.63 7.20 4.41
C ASP A 78 -9.38 6.56 3.79
N CYS A 79 -8.29 7.31 3.58
CA CYS A 79 -7.01 6.75 3.14
C CYS A 79 -6.49 5.73 4.16
N ILE A 80 -6.23 4.50 3.70
CA ILE A 80 -5.87 3.37 4.59
C ILE A 80 -4.56 3.64 5.33
N ALA A 81 -3.59 4.24 4.64
CA ALA A 81 -2.29 4.65 5.19
C ALA A 81 -2.23 6.15 5.53
N GLY A 82 -3.37 6.85 5.54
CA GLY A 82 -3.43 8.30 5.73
C GLY A 82 -3.09 9.11 4.46
N VAL A 83 -3.16 10.43 4.60
CA VAL A 83 -2.88 11.39 3.53
C VAL A 83 -1.52 12.03 3.79
N ASP A 84 -0.65 11.97 2.80
CA ASP A 84 0.56 12.76 2.77
C ASP A 84 0.32 13.96 1.85
N ASP A 85 0.11 15.13 2.43
CA ASP A 85 -0.12 16.41 1.74
C ASP A 85 1.16 17.23 1.56
N GLY A 86 2.33 16.66 1.89
CA GLY A 86 3.63 17.36 1.85
C GLY A 86 3.79 18.40 2.96
N ALA A 87 2.85 18.51 3.90
CA ALA A 87 2.94 19.35 5.07
C ALA A 87 3.17 18.50 6.33
N SER A 88 3.69 19.13 7.39
CA SER A 88 3.91 18.48 8.70
C SER A 88 2.63 18.02 9.41
N THR A 89 1.47 18.23 8.79
CA THR A 89 0.12 17.91 9.28
C THR A 89 -0.51 16.71 8.60
N GLY A 90 0.19 16.07 7.64
CA GLY A 90 -0.28 14.85 7.00
C GLY A 90 -0.55 13.73 8.02
N THR A 91 -1.57 12.92 7.76
CA THR A 91 -1.93 11.76 8.58
C THR A 91 -1.24 10.48 8.13
N PHE A 92 -0.30 10.59 7.18
CA PHE A 92 0.38 9.46 6.59
C PHE A 92 1.21 8.67 7.59
N VAL A 93 1.07 7.35 7.52
CA VAL A 93 1.84 6.40 8.33
C VAL A 93 2.43 5.36 7.40
N ALA A 94 3.77 5.35 7.30
CA ALA A 94 4.49 4.27 6.64
C ALA A 94 4.21 2.95 7.35
N MET A 95 3.91 1.90 6.59
CA MET A 95 3.53 0.61 7.16
C MET A 95 4.46 -0.49 6.68
N THR A 96 4.84 -1.38 7.60
CA THR A 96 5.47 -2.64 7.23
C THR A 96 4.47 -3.60 6.57
N TYR A 97 4.98 -4.70 6.03
CA TYR A 97 4.13 -5.80 5.54
C TYR A 97 3.15 -6.29 6.62
N GLY A 98 3.66 -6.60 7.83
CA GLY A 98 2.84 -7.10 8.92
C GLY A 98 1.76 -6.10 9.37
N GLN A 99 2.11 -4.82 9.43
CA GLN A 99 1.15 -3.75 9.75
C GLN A 99 0.08 -3.60 8.66
N THR A 100 0.47 -3.70 7.39
CA THR A 100 -0.46 -3.65 6.25
C THR A 100 -1.44 -4.82 6.28
N VAL A 101 -0.95 -6.05 6.50
CA VAL A 101 -1.80 -7.24 6.66
C VAL A 101 -2.82 -7.05 7.78
N ALA A 102 -2.34 -6.63 8.96
CA ALA A 102 -3.21 -6.40 10.11
C ALA A 102 -4.24 -5.28 9.85
N LYS A 103 -3.83 -4.19 9.20
CA LYS A 103 -4.71 -3.08 8.84
C LYS A 103 -5.80 -3.52 7.86
N CYS A 104 -5.45 -4.22 6.78
CA CYS A 104 -6.43 -4.74 5.83
C CYS A 104 -7.42 -5.70 6.53
N ALA A 105 -6.90 -6.63 7.33
CA ALA A 105 -7.72 -7.59 8.06
C ALA A 105 -8.70 -6.89 9.04
N SER A 106 -8.26 -5.83 9.71
CA SER A 106 -9.12 -5.05 10.62
C SER A 106 -10.32 -4.38 9.93
N MET A 107 -10.24 -4.21 8.60
CA MET A 107 -11.28 -3.62 7.77
C MET A 107 -12.05 -4.69 6.97
N GLY A 108 -11.83 -5.98 7.25
CA GLY A 108 -12.44 -7.08 6.49
C GLY A 108 -11.93 -7.22 5.05
N LEU A 109 -10.78 -6.60 4.75
CA LEU A 109 -10.10 -6.64 3.46
C LEU A 109 -8.89 -7.58 3.51
N VAL A 110 -8.34 -7.87 2.35
CA VAL A 110 -7.14 -8.70 2.21
C VAL A 110 -6.02 -7.91 1.54
N LEU A 111 -4.80 -8.44 1.60
CA LEU A 111 -3.69 -7.87 0.85
C LEU A 111 -3.94 -8.01 -0.66
N CYS A 112 -3.35 -7.11 -1.45
CA CYS A 112 -3.40 -7.24 -2.90
C CYS A 112 -2.78 -8.57 -3.36
N GLY A 113 -3.56 -9.34 -4.11
CA GLY A 113 -3.12 -10.60 -4.72
C GLY A 113 -2.47 -10.41 -6.08
N GLN A 114 -2.45 -9.18 -6.62
CA GLN A 114 -1.55 -8.83 -7.73
C GLN A 114 -0.16 -8.58 -7.14
N SER A 115 0.58 -9.67 -6.94
CA SER A 115 2.01 -9.68 -6.63
C SER A 115 2.76 -10.40 -7.74
#